data_AF-A0A2V7X6H2-F1
#
_entry.id   AF-A0A2V7X6H2-F1
#
_cell.length_a   1.000
_cell.length_b   1.000
_cell.length_c   1.000
_cell.angle_alpha   90.00
_cell.angle_beta   90.00
_cell.angle_gamma   90.00
#
_symmetry.space_group_name_H-M   'P 1'
#
loop_
_entity.id
_entity.type
_entity.pdbx_description
1 polymer ?
#
loop_
_entity_poly.entity_id
_entity_poly.type
_entity_poly.pdbx_seq_one_letter_code
_entity_poly.pdbx_strand_id
1 'polypeptide(L)' 'MSKPQVSIVMGSDSDLEIMREAGKALDEFGIAYEIDVTSAHRSPDRTADFARKAAENGIRVIIAG' A
#
# COMPACT_ATOMS: atom_id res chain seq x y z
N MET A 1 11.61 -3.76 -13.53
CA MET A 1 10.45 -4.08 -12.67
C MET A 1 9.25 -3.28 -13.17
N SER A 2 8.06 -3.88 -13.20
CA SER A 2 6.82 -3.18 -13.55
C SER A 2 6.51 -2.12 -12.49
N LYS A 3 5.94 -0.99 -12.92
CA LYS A 3 5.49 0.08 -12.01
C LYS A 3 4.32 -0.47 -11.17
N PRO A 4 4.32 -0.33 -9.82
CA PRO A 4 3.22 -0.81 -8.98
C PRO A 4 1.88 -0.21 -9.40
N GLN A 5 0.84 -1.04 -9.41
CA GLN A 5 -0.54 -0.63 -9.68
C GLN A 5 -1.39 -0.65 -8.41
N VAL A 6 -0.95 -1.36 -7.37
CA VAL A 6 -1.62 -1.46 -6.07
C VAL A 6 -0.65 -1.05 -4.97
N SER A 7 -1.10 -0.20 -4.05
CA SER A 7 -0.36 0.06 -2.81
C SER A 7 -1.08 -0.62 -1.65
N ILE A 8 -0.37 -1.46 -0.92
CA ILE A 8 -0.81 -2.03 0.33
C ILE A 8 -0.22 -1.16 1.44
N VAL A 9 -1.07 -0.54 2.24
CA VAL A 9 -0.66 0.36 3.31
C VAL A 9 -1.17 -0.12 4.65
N MET A 10 -0.37 0.09 5.69
CA MET A 10 -0.74 -0.28 7.05
C MET A 10 -0.29 0.72 8.10
N GLY A 11 -0.97 0.73 9.25
CA GLY A 11 -0.68 1.67 10.34
C GLY A 11 0.55 1.32 11.18
N SER A 12 0.96 0.04 11.21
CA SER A 12 2.03 -0.49 12.05
C SER A 12 2.74 -1.68 11.40
N ASP A 13 4.01 -1.90 11.75
CA ASP A 13 4.76 -3.10 11.34
C ASP A 13 4.12 -4.40 11.86
N SER A 14 3.36 -4.32 12.96
CA SER A 14 2.59 -5.46 13.50
C SER A 14 1.53 -5.97 12.53
N ASP A 15 1.05 -5.13 11.63
CA ASP A 15 0.00 -5.48 10.67
C ASP A 15 0.59 -6.19 9.44
N LEU A 16 1.92 -6.15 9.27
CA LEU A 16 2.63 -6.66 8.10
C LEU A 16 2.39 -8.14 7.86
N GLU A 17 2.34 -8.95 8.92
CA GLU A 17 2.10 -10.39 8.79
C GLU A 17 0.73 -10.66 8.14
N ILE A 18 -0.30 -9.91 8.53
CA ILE A 18 -1.65 -10.02 7.97
C ILE A 18 -1.69 -9.45 6.55
N MET A 19 -1.12 -8.26 6.36
CA MET A 19 -1.21 -7.54 5.09
C MET A 19 -0.38 -8.18 3.96
N ARG A 20 0.59 -9.04 4.29
CA ARG A 20 1.32 -9.84 3.29
C ARG A 20 0.42 -10.82 2.53
N GLU A 21 -0.69 -11.27 3.11
CA GLU A 21 -1.63 -12.16 2.42
C GLU A 21 -2.29 -11.47 1.22
N ALA A 22 -2.52 -10.15 1.30
CA ALA A 22 -2.99 -9.38 0.15
C ALA A 22 -1.94 -9.34 -0.97
N GLY A 23 -0.66 -9.19 -0.62
CA GLY A 23 0.45 -9.26 -1.58
C GLY A 23 0.54 -10.61 -2.28
N LYS A 24 0.44 -11.71 -1.53
CA LYS A 24 0.42 -13.07 -2.10
C LYS A 24 -0.70 -13.27 -3.11
N ALA A 25 -1.91 -12.80 -2.79
CA ALA A 25 -3.03 -12.87 -3.71
C ALA A 25 -2.76 -12.07 -5.01
N LEU A 26 -2.16 -10.88 -4.91
CA LEU A 26 -1.78 -10.09 -6.08
C LEU A 26 -0.68 -10.77 -6.93
N ASP A 27 0.27 -11.44 -6.27
CA ASP A 27 1.31 -12.23 -6.95
C ASP A 27 0.70 -13.37 -7.78
N GLU A 28 -0.33 -14.06 -7.28
CA GLU A 28 -1.05 -15.12 -8.01
C GLU A 28 -1.69 -14.61 -9.32
N PHE A 29 -2.09 -13.34 -9.36
CA PHE A 29 -2.65 -12.70 -10.55
C PHE A 29 -1.61 -11.94 -11.39
N GLY A 30 -0.34 -11.93 -10.98
CA GLY A 30 0.73 -11.18 -11.64
C GLY A 30 0.55 -9.65 -11.59
N ILE A 31 -0.13 -9.14 -10.56
CA ILE A 31 -0.38 -7.70 -10.39
C ILE A 31 0.77 -7.09 -9.59
N ALA A 32 1.41 -6.07 -10.14
CA ALA A 32 2.50 -5.38 -9.45
C ALA A 32 1.98 -4.53 -8.28
N TYR A 33 2.60 -4.66 -7.11
CA TYR A 33 2.22 -3.91 -5.91
C TYR A 33 3.42 -3.42 -5.11
N GLU A 34 3.15 -2.51 -4.17
CA GLU A 34 4.08 -2.05 -3.14
C GLU A 34 3.45 -2.22 -1.75
N ILE A 35 4.29 -2.31 -0.71
CA ILE A 35 3.87 -2.38 0.69
C ILE A 35 4.59 -1.27 1.47
N ASP A 36 3.87 -0.39 2.16
CA ASP A 36 4.45 0.66 3.02
C ASP A 36 3.67 0.84 4.33
N VAL A 37 4.34 1.35 5.37
CA VAL A 37 3.73 1.71 6.65
C VAL A 37 3.42 3.21 6.66
N THR A 38 2.14 3.56 6.73
CA THR A 38 1.66 4.93 6.85
C THR A 38 0.53 5.01 7.88
N SER A 39 0.82 5.65 9.01
CA SER A 39 -0.06 5.67 10.18
C SER A 39 -0.92 6.92 10.18
N ALA A 40 -2.23 6.77 9.96
CA ALA A 40 -3.17 7.89 10.02
C ALA A 40 -3.15 8.63 11.37
N HIS A 41 -2.83 7.93 12.48
CA HIS A 41 -2.80 8.53 13.82
C HIS A 41 -1.43 9.09 14.20
N ARG A 42 -0.33 8.43 13.83
CA ARG A 42 1.03 8.86 14.23
C ARG A 42 1.68 9.80 13.22
N SER A 43 1.30 9.72 11.95
CA SER A 43 1.86 10.49 10.84
C SER A 43 0.78 10.91 9.83
N PRO A 44 -0.28 11.62 10.26
CA PRO A 44 -1.43 11.97 9.42
C PRO A 44 -1.03 12.73 8.13
N ASP A 45 -0.07 13.65 8.21
CA ASP A 45 0.37 14.42 7.04
C ASP A 45 1.05 13.54 6.00
N ARG A 46 1.87 12.56 6.42
CA ARG A 46 2.48 11.57 5.52
C ARG A 46 1.40 10.72 4.85
N THR A 47 0.39 10.27 5.61
CA THR A 47 -0.73 9.49 5.06
C THR A 47 -1.55 10.29 4.06
N ALA A 48 -1.84 11.56 4.36
CA ALA A 48 -2.55 12.44 3.46
C ALA A 48 -1.76 12.72 2.18
N ASP A 49 -0.46 12.98 2.28
CA ASP A 49 0.42 13.21 1.13
C ASP A 49 0.58 11.98 0.25
N PHE A 50 0.71 10.79 0.85
CA PHE A 50 0.68 9.54 0.13
C PHE A 50 -0.62 9.40 -0.67
N ALA A 51 -1.78 9.58 -0.02
CA ALA A 51 -3.08 9.42 -0.66
C ALA A 51 -3.31 10.41 -1.81
N ARG A 52 -2.89 11.68 -1.65
CA ARG A 52 -2.98 12.71 -2.70
C ARG A 52 -2.14 12.36 -3.94
N LYS A 53 -0.94 11.83 -3.73
CA LYS A 53 0.02 11.54 -4.82
C LYS A 53 -0.17 10.16 -5.44
N ALA A 54 -0.95 9.26 -4.83
CA ALA A 54 -1.10 7.87 -5.28
C ALA A 54 -1.48 7.75 -6.76
N ALA A 55 -2.50 8.48 -7.20
CA ALA A 55 -2.95 8.43 -8.60
C ALA A 55 -1.89 8.96 -9.58
N GLU A 56 -1.21 10.06 -9.25
CA GLU A 56 -0.10 10.62 -10.03
C GLU A 56 1.07 9.63 -10.12
N ASN A 57 1.32 8.90 -9.02
CA ASN A 57 2.31 7.83 -8.94
C ASN A 57 1.89 6.56 -9.68
N GLY A 58 0.74 6.54 -10.36
CA GLY A 58 0.27 5.41 -11.17
C GLY A 58 -0.44 4.31 -10.38
N ILE A 59 -0.68 4.53 -9.09
CA ILE A 59 -1.46 3.63 -8.25
C ILE A 59 -2.93 3.69 -8.68
N ARG A 60 -3.53 2.51 -8.84
CA ARG A 60 -4.91 2.33 -9.29
C ARG A 60 -5.82 1.88 -8.15
N VAL A 61 -5.26 1.18 -7.16
CA VAL A 61 -5.98 0.64 -6.00
C VAL A 61 -5.11 0.80 -4.75
N ILE A 62 -5.74 1.15 -3.63
CA ILE A 62 -5.11 1.15 -2.30
C ILE A 62 -5.82 0.11 -1.43
N ILE A 63 -5.06 -0.79 -0.83
CA ILE A 63 -5.51 -1.73 0.20
C ILE A 63 -4.97 -1.21 1.53
N ALA A 64 -5.84 -0.76 2.44
CA ALA A 64 -5.45 -0.19 3.72
C ALA A 64 -5.88 -1.10 4.88
N GLY A 65 -4.93 -1.45 5.75
CA GLY A 65 -5.12 -2.29 6.94
C GLY A 65 -4.69 -1.62 8.24
#